data_AF-A0A2I0QLP1-F1
#
_entry.id   AF-A0A2I0QLP1-F1
#
_cell.length_a   1.000
_cell.length_b   1.000
_cell.length_c   1.000
_cell.angle_alpha   90.00
_cell.angle_beta   90.00
_cell.angle_gamma   90.00
#
_symmetry.space_group_name_H-M   'P 1'
#
loop_
_entity.id
_entity.type
_entity.pdbx_description
1 polymer ?
#
loop_
_entity_poly.entity_id
_entity_poly.type
_entity_poly.pdbx_seq_one_letter_code
_entity_poly.pdbx_strand_id
1 'polypeptide(L)'
;MENNKEELNLSLQDFLYNNGLVNIFVALNNEYFKEYVKKINDSEINFKNVKINFSDDGLKIAGDFQEISELYSLLRKFFYSFLFEKSKNKKGYYNEKSGDFIVESKLAIPQRFGRLGRIDHLLPYFPASKDMLKEILQKFEEFKKSNPEIENESIQHGKKEEVFIWKSPEELGEYHAKKIKEIKKGKERCVICGSEYINYIQENKTKENKFIIESTNLIFDFGSNNSFKDMRTQTQMPLCFMCDLVYKYGLFYNYFNGATHFIISTPLILWNKRIKNYLPNLLSNEHIPENENGTSNFVKTKGEMFFVSGIYSQVLLLMHKIYEEVIKKDRDDIGKIIIYYFTAASDEISDCGIYNKTTYVAEFFSIIADRIVSYTHDKEGRETQFNFFGKLVDYMYQEDLKKAKNVLKEEFCNRILNCLYIDDLLTEICYYKLQKEERSLPSQGYLKDDETKENEKNKINPLYTFNTDFRRVFKSNNFTLIKISICSLNSCFQTKVY
;
A
#
# COMPACT_ATOMS: atom_id res chain seq x y z
N MET A 1 -24.67 -23.39 -33.50
CA MET A 1 -23.80 -22.47 -32.75
C MET A 1 -23.00 -23.34 -31.80
N GLU A 2 -21.70 -23.50 -32.02
CA GLU A 2 -20.85 -24.15 -31.01
C GLU A 2 -20.90 -23.28 -29.75
N ASN A 3 -21.42 -23.85 -28.66
CA ASN A 3 -21.34 -23.24 -27.34
C ASN A 3 -19.86 -23.22 -26.95
N ASN A 4 -19.16 -22.15 -27.31
CA ASN A 4 -17.78 -21.88 -26.89
C ASN A 4 -17.79 -21.51 -25.41
N LYS A 5 -18.05 -22.51 -24.56
CA LYS A 5 -17.86 -22.43 -23.13
C LYS A 5 -16.37 -22.39 -22.86
N GLU A 6 -15.95 -21.39 -22.12
CA GLU A 6 -14.58 -21.25 -21.65
C GLU A 6 -14.57 -21.42 -20.13
N GLU A 7 -13.54 -22.10 -19.64
CA GLU A 7 -13.29 -22.28 -18.22
C GLU A 7 -11.86 -21.83 -17.90
N LEU A 8 -11.75 -20.78 -17.10
CA LEU A 8 -10.49 -20.26 -16.59
C LEU A 8 -10.35 -20.69 -15.14
N ASN A 9 -9.41 -21.60 -14.89
CA ASN A 9 -9.00 -22.00 -13.55
C ASN A 9 -7.69 -21.28 -13.21
N LEU A 10 -7.76 -20.30 -12.33
CA LEU A 10 -6.64 -19.45 -11.94
C LEU A 10 -6.19 -19.86 -10.54
N SER A 11 -5.24 -20.80 -10.46
CA SER A 11 -4.73 -21.36 -9.21
C SER A 11 -3.46 -20.67 -8.71
N LEU A 12 -3.15 -20.86 -7.42
CA LEU A 12 -1.99 -20.30 -6.70
C LEU A 12 -0.67 -20.34 -7.49
N GLN A 13 -0.16 -19.16 -7.84
CA GLN A 13 1.22 -18.89 -8.27
C GLN A 13 1.56 -17.44 -7.90
N ASP A 14 2.74 -17.22 -7.31
CA ASP A 14 3.29 -15.98 -6.73
C ASP A 14 2.39 -15.02 -5.92
N PHE A 15 3.01 -14.20 -5.06
CA PHE A 15 2.26 -13.31 -4.17
C PHE A 15 1.53 -12.17 -4.91
N LEU A 16 2.05 -11.70 -6.05
CA LEU A 16 1.47 -10.57 -6.78
C LEU A 16 0.25 -11.00 -7.58
N TYR A 17 0.35 -12.15 -8.24
CA TYR A 17 -0.75 -12.77 -8.95
C TYR A 17 -1.84 -13.22 -7.98
N ASN A 18 -1.49 -13.85 -6.85
CA ASN A 18 -2.44 -14.15 -5.78
C ASN A 18 -3.16 -12.89 -5.27
N ASN A 19 -2.42 -11.81 -5.05
CA ASN A 19 -3.02 -10.52 -4.66
C ASN A 19 -3.96 -10.00 -5.76
N GLY A 20 -3.57 -10.14 -7.03
CA GLY A 20 -4.39 -9.81 -8.19
C GLY A 20 -5.72 -10.57 -8.25
N LEU A 21 -5.71 -11.87 -7.95
CA LEU A 21 -6.93 -12.69 -7.89
C LEU A 21 -7.90 -12.16 -6.84
N VAL A 22 -7.39 -11.87 -5.64
CA VAL A 22 -8.16 -11.27 -4.55
C VAL A 22 -8.72 -9.92 -4.99
N ASN A 23 -7.88 -9.08 -5.57
CA ASN A 23 -8.23 -7.72 -5.95
C ASN A 23 -9.28 -7.66 -7.05
N ILE A 24 -9.25 -8.55 -8.05
CA ILE A 24 -10.32 -8.66 -9.05
C ILE A 24 -11.63 -9.04 -8.36
N PHE A 25 -11.61 -10.05 -7.48
CA PHE A 25 -12.84 -10.48 -6.82
C PHE A 25 -13.40 -9.40 -5.88
N VAL A 26 -12.54 -8.67 -5.17
CA VAL A 26 -12.92 -7.52 -4.35
C VAL A 26 -13.47 -6.38 -5.22
N ALA A 27 -12.84 -6.08 -6.36
CA ALA A 27 -13.32 -5.07 -7.30
C ALA A 27 -14.72 -5.41 -7.83
N LEU A 28 -15.01 -6.67 -8.15
CA LEU A 28 -16.33 -7.11 -8.59
C LEU A 28 -17.44 -6.96 -7.53
N ASN A 29 -17.07 -6.79 -6.25
CA ASN A 29 -18.00 -6.46 -5.16
C ASN A 29 -18.13 -4.95 -4.91
N ASN A 30 -17.39 -4.12 -5.65
CA ASN A 30 -17.45 -2.67 -5.52
C ASN A 30 -18.79 -2.13 -6.06
N GLU A 31 -19.18 -0.95 -5.58
CA GLU A 31 -20.37 -0.23 -6.05
C GLU A 31 -20.45 -0.09 -7.57
N TYR A 32 -19.32 0.14 -8.23
CA TYR A 32 -19.24 0.21 -9.69
C TYR A 32 -19.85 -1.01 -10.40
N PHE A 33 -19.71 -2.21 -9.82
CA PHE A 33 -20.15 -3.45 -10.44
C PHE A 33 -21.55 -3.90 -9.99
N LYS A 34 -22.17 -3.26 -9.01
CA LYS A 34 -23.47 -3.67 -8.44
C LYS A 34 -24.58 -3.85 -9.49
N GLU A 35 -24.57 -3.06 -10.55
CA GLU A 35 -25.58 -3.15 -11.63
C GLU A 35 -25.30 -4.26 -12.65
N TYR A 36 -24.04 -4.71 -12.74
CA TYR A 36 -23.60 -5.72 -13.71
C TYR A 36 -23.56 -7.12 -13.11
N VAL A 37 -23.40 -7.18 -11.79
CA VAL A 37 -22.95 -8.36 -11.08
C VAL A 37 -23.92 -8.71 -9.96
N LYS A 38 -24.34 -9.97 -9.90
CA LYS A 38 -25.20 -10.51 -8.84
C LYS A 38 -24.37 -11.31 -7.84
N LYS A 39 -24.28 -10.82 -6.60
CA LYS A 39 -23.70 -11.57 -5.48
C LYS A 39 -24.61 -12.74 -5.11
N ILE A 40 -24.07 -13.94 -5.06
CA ILE A 40 -24.79 -15.17 -4.63
C ILE A 40 -24.49 -15.45 -3.16
N ASN A 41 -23.21 -15.45 -2.80
CA ASN A 41 -22.73 -15.54 -1.43
C ASN A 41 -21.38 -14.80 -1.33
N ASP A 42 -20.66 -14.94 -0.21
CA ASP A 42 -19.37 -14.24 -0.06
C ASP A 42 -18.32 -14.72 -1.07
N SER A 43 -18.37 -15.97 -1.52
CA SER A 43 -17.37 -16.60 -2.39
C SER A 43 -17.84 -16.78 -3.83
N GLU A 44 -19.05 -16.36 -4.16
CA GLU A 44 -19.68 -16.66 -5.45
C GLU A 44 -20.46 -15.47 -5.99
N ILE A 45 -20.23 -15.20 -7.27
CA ILE A 45 -20.76 -14.06 -8.00
C ILE A 45 -21.13 -14.49 -9.42
N ASN A 46 -22.23 -13.94 -9.95
CA ASN A 46 -22.62 -14.12 -11.34
C ASN A 46 -22.55 -12.80 -12.13
N PHE A 47 -22.00 -12.87 -13.34
CA PHE A 47 -22.12 -11.84 -14.37
C PHE A 47 -22.82 -12.48 -15.57
N LYS A 48 -24.09 -12.14 -15.83
CA LYS A 48 -24.91 -12.86 -16.83
C LYS A 48 -24.87 -14.38 -16.59
N ASN A 49 -24.45 -15.19 -17.58
CA ASN A 49 -24.28 -16.63 -17.47
C ASN A 49 -22.86 -17.03 -17.04
N VAL A 50 -21.96 -16.07 -16.82
CA VAL A 50 -20.62 -16.30 -16.29
C VAL A 50 -20.69 -16.48 -14.78
N LYS A 51 -20.27 -17.66 -14.33
CA LYS A 51 -20.11 -18.03 -12.93
C LYS A 51 -18.69 -17.74 -12.46
N ILE A 52 -18.56 -16.97 -11.38
CA ILE A 52 -17.28 -16.60 -10.77
C ILE A 52 -17.25 -17.16 -9.34
N ASN A 53 -16.41 -18.16 -9.12
CA ASN A 53 -16.21 -18.77 -7.80
C ASN A 53 -14.83 -18.45 -7.26
N PHE A 54 -14.77 -18.04 -6.01
CA PHE A 54 -13.55 -17.70 -5.30
C PHE A 54 -13.37 -18.63 -4.12
N SER A 55 -12.23 -19.29 -4.05
CA SER A 55 -11.91 -20.32 -3.07
C SER A 55 -10.48 -20.15 -2.59
N ASP A 56 -10.06 -20.93 -1.59
CA ASP A 56 -8.67 -20.89 -1.12
C ASP A 56 -7.67 -21.27 -2.21
N ASP A 57 -8.08 -22.13 -3.15
CA ASP A 57 -7.23 -22.60 -4.25
C ASP A 57 -7.12 -21.58 -5.40
N GLY A 58 -7.96 -20.55 -5.42
CA GLY A 58 -7.93 -19.50 -6.44
C GLY A 58 -9.29 -19.03 -6.95
N LEU A 59 -9.29 -18.51 -8.18
CA LEU A 59 -10.46 -17.93 -8.85
C LEU A 59 -10.84 -18.78 -10.07
N LYS A 60 -12.10 -19.21 -10.12
CA LYS A 60 -12.67 -19.94 -11.26
C LYS A 60 -13.70 -19.07 -11.97
N ILE A 61 -13.51 -18.86 -13.27
CA ILE A 61 -14.44 -18.13 -14.14
C ILE A 61 -14.89 -19.07 -15.25
N ALA A 62 -16.19 -19.36 -15.31
CA ALA A 62 -16.75 -20.30 -16.29
C ALA A 62 -18.03 -19.73 -16.90
N GLY A 63 -18.16 -19.81 -18.23
CA GLY A 63 -19.32 -19.29 -18.95
C GLY A 63 -19.08 -19.19 -20.44
N ASP A 64 -19.98 -18.48 -21.14
CA ASP A 64 -19.83 -18.24 -22.57
C ASP A 64 -18.67 -17.27 -22.83
N PHE A 65 -17.80 -17.60 -23.78
CA PHE A 65 -16.60 -16.81 -24.07
C PHE A 65 -16.91 -15.34 -24.36
N GLN A 66 -18.00 -15.07 -25.08
CA GLN A 66 -18.41 -13.70 -25.40
C GLN A 66 -18.71 -12.89 -24.13
N GLU A 67 -19.40 -13.48 -23.16
CA GLU A 67 -19.71 -12.83 -21.89
C GLU A 67 -18.46 -12.69 -21.00
N ILE A 68 -17.53 -13.65 -21.03
CA ILE A 68 -16.22 -13.51 -20.34
C ILE A 68 -15.39 -12.38 -20.97
N SER A 69 -15.43 -12.23 -22.29
CA SER A 69 -14.77 -11.12 -23.00
C SER A 69 -15.39 -9.76 -22.63
N GLU A 70 -16.71 -9.71 -22.43
CA GLU A 70 -17.39 -8.50 -21.94
C GLU A 70 -17.00 -8.18 -20.49
N LEU A 71 -16.97 -9.18 -19.62
CA LEU A 71 -16.49 -9.04 -18.24
C LEU A 71 -15.05 -8.50 -18.20
N TYR A 72 -14.17 -9.02 -19.05
CA TYR A 72 -12.81 -8.50 -19.22
C TYR A 72 -12.82 -7.02 -19.62
N SER A 73 -13.64 -6.63 -20.58
CA SER A 73 -13.75 -5.23 -21.01
C SER A 73 -14.21 -4.32 -19.88
N LEU A 74 -15.16 -4.76 -19.05
CA LEU A 74 -15.64 -4.02 -17.88
C LEU A 74 -14.55 -3.86 -16.80
N LEU A 75 -13.86 -4.95 -16.44
CA LEU A 75 -12.74 -4.91 -15.51
C LEU A 75 -11.62 -4.00 -16.03
N ARG A 76 -11.30 -4.09 -17.33
CA ARG A 76 -10.29 -3.24 -17.96
C ARG A 76 -10.69 -1.76 -17.96
N LYS A 77 -11.98 -1.45 -18.22
CA LYS A 77 -12.53 -0.10 -18.10
C LYS A 77 -12.29 0.44 -16.69
N PHE A 78 -12.71 -0.31 -15.67
CA PHE A 78 -12.50 0.05 -14.27
C PHE A 78 -11.02 0.28 -13.96
N PHE A 79 -10.14 -0.66 -14.31
CA PHE A 79 -8.70 -0.56 -14.07
C PHE A 79 -8.10 0.77 -14.56
N TYR A 80 -8.38 1.16 -15.81
CA TYR A 80 -7.84 2.39 -16.38
C TYR A 80 -8.52 3.65 -15.85
N SER A 81 -9.78 3.58 -15.42
CA SER A 81 -10.43 4.71 -14.72
C SER A 81 -9.76 5.05 -13.41
N PHE A 82 -9.29 4.05 -12.67
CA PHE A 82 -8.67 4.24 -11.35
C PHE A 82 -7.16 4.52 -11.41
N LEU A 83 -6.57 4.47 -12.61
CA LEU A 83 -5.14 4.66 -12.83
C LEU A 83 -4.72 6.14 -12.83
N PHE A 84 -5.68 7.05 -13.00
CA PHE A 84 -5.46 8.49 -13.11
C PHE A 84 -6.33 9.25 -12.12
N GLU A 85 -5.80 10.35 -11.59
CA GLU A 85 -6.53 11.29 -10.74
C GLU A 85 -6.41 12.72 -11.27
N LYS A 86 -7.45 13.52 -11.03
CA LYS A 86 -7.42 14.95 -11.37
C LYS A 86 -6.54 15.67 -10.35
N SER A 87 -5.46 16.27 -10.82
CA SER A 87 -4.63 17.14 -9.98
C SER A 87 -5.25 18.53 -9.81
N LYS A 88 -4.71 19.30 -8.86
CA LYS A 88 -5.07 20.72 -8.64
C LYS A 88 -4.60 21.63 -9.76
N ASN A 89 -3.59 21.23 -10.53
CA ASN A 89 -3.02 22.04 -11.61
C ASN A 89 -3.93 21.98 -12.83
N LYS A 90 -4.16 23.14 -13.46
CA LYS A 90 -4.89 23.24 -14.72
C LYS A 90 -3.92 23.21 -15.90
N LYS A 91 -4.38 22.72 -17.05
CA LYS A 91 -3.67 22.70 -18.33
C LYS A 91 -4.64 22.93 -19.46
N GLY A 92 -4.14 23.48 -20.56
CA GLY A 92 -4.88 23.58 -21.80
C GLY A 92 -4.79 22.29 -22.63
N TYR A 93 -5.91 21.87 -23.20
CA TYR A 93 -6.02 20.67 -24.03
C TYR A 93 -6.75 20.97 -25.33
N TYR A 94 -6.41 20.23 -26.38
CA TYR A 94 -7.13 20.30 -27.64
C TYR A 94 -8.48 19.58 -27.54
N ASN A 95 -9.53 20.21 -28.05
CA ASN A 95 -10.84 19.62 -28.18
C ASN A 95 -11.11 19.27 -29.65
N GLU A 96 -11.00 17.98 -29.96
CA GLU A 96 -11.19 17.45 -31.32
C GLU A 96 -12.60 17.70 -31.90
N LYS A 97 -13.62 17.87 -31.05
CA LYS A 97 -15.00 18.07 -31.51
C LYS A 97 -15.28 19.51 -31.92
N SER A 98 -14.74 20.48 -31.18
CA SER A 98 -14.91 21.91 -31.47
C SER A 98 -13.81 22.47 -32.36
N GLY A 99 -12.65 21.80 -32.45
CA GLY A 99 -11.47 22.32 -33.13
C GLY A 99 -10.78 23.46 -32.38
N ASP A 100 -11.06 23.60 -31.07
CA ASP A 100 -10.58 24.68 -30.19
C ASP A 100 -9.93 24.10 -28.92
N PHE A 101 -9.63 24.92 -27.93
CA PHE A 101 -8.99 24.52 -26.67
C PHE A 101 -9.94 24.61 -25.47
N ILE A 102 -9.66 23.77 -24.47
CA ILE A 102 -10.32 23.79 -23.17
C ILE A 102 -9.28 23.82 -22.05
N VAL A 103 -9.60 24.46 -20.94
CA VAL A 103 -8.79 24.41 -19.72
C VAL A 103 -9.38 23.35 -18.79
N GLU A 104 -8.57 22.34 -18.45
CA GLU A 104 -9.00 21.28 -17.56
C GLU A 104 -7.93 20.86 -16.55
N SER A 105 -8.35 20.11 -15.53
CA SER A 105 -7.40 19.56 -14.54
C SER A 105 -6.42 18.59 -15.19
N LYS A 106 -5.14 18.77 -14.89
CA LYS A 106 -4.07 17.85 -15.29
C LYS A 106 -4.31 16.49 -14.66
N LEU A 107 -4.33 15.46 -15.48
CA LEU A 107 -4.35 14.08 -15.01
C LEU A 107 -2.97 13.71 -14.51
N ALA A 108 -2.93 13.22 -13.28
CA ALA A 108 -1.74 12.71 -12.64
C ALA A 108 -1.90 11.21 -12.42
N ILE A 109 -0.78 10.50 -12.48
CA ILE A 109 -0.70 9.15 -11.96
C ILE A 109 -0.65 9.31 -10.44
N PRO A 110 -1.55 8.69 -9.68
CA PRO A 110 -1.44 8.66 -8.24
C PRO A 110 -0.05 8.17 -7.82
N GLN A 111 0.59 8.82 -6.85
CA GLN A 111 1.95 8.44 -6.41
C GLN A 111 2.05 6.96 -5.98
N ARG A 112 0.95 6.40 -5.45
CA ARG A 112 0.76 4.96 -5.16
C ARG A 112 0.87 4.03 -6.36
N PHE A 113 1.07 4.57 -7.55
CA PHE A 113 1.29 3.82 -8.77
C PHE A 113 2.61 4.28 -9.43
N GLY A 114 3.58 4.79 -8.66
CA GLY A 114 4.82 5.39 -9.15
C GLY A 114 5.64 4.54 -10.15
N ARG A 115 5.53 3.21 -10.09
CA ARG A 115 6.12 2.29 -11.10
C ARG A 115 5.46 2.38 -12.48
N LEU A 116 4.19 2.77 -12.52
CA LEU A 116 3.50 3.14 -13.75
C LEU A 116 3.95 4.50 -14.28
N GLY A 117 4.95 5.16 -13.65
CA GLY A 117 5.43 6.52 -13.90
C GLY A 117 5.89 6.88 -15.32
N ARG A 118 5.64 6.04 -16.32
CA ARG A 118 5.70 6.39 -17.75
C ARG A 118 4.45 5.96 -18.52
N ILE A 119 3.26 6.03 -17.92
CA ILE A 119 1.99 5.81 -18.62
C ILE A 119 1.47 7.05 -19.36
N ASP A 120 2.31 8.04 -19.63
CA ASP A 120 1.94 9.16 -20.52
C ASP A 120 1.51 8.65 -21.90
N HIS A 121 2.03 7.49 -22.34
CA HIS A 121 1.60 6.81 -23.55
C HIS A 121 0.16 6.26 -23.49
N LEU A 122 -0.43 6.19 -22.30
CA LEU A 122 -1.84 5.87 -22.11
C LEU A 122 -2.71 7.11 -22.26
N LEU A 123 -2.19 8.33 -22.04
CA LEU A 123 -2.97 9.53 -22.25
C LEU A 123 -3.44 9.64 -23.71
N PRO A 124 -4.69 10.04 -23.95
CA PRO A 124 -5.27 10.07 -25.27
C PRO A 124 -4.69 11.25 -26.05
N TYR A 125 -4.52 11.02 -27.34
CA TYR A 125 -3.98 12.01 -28.24
C TYR A 125 -4.77 12.01 -29.55
N PHE A 126 -4.79 13.17 -30.19
CA PHE A 126 -5.31 13.39 -31.50
C PHE A 126 -4.14 13.44 -32.51
N PRO A 127 -4.12 12.56 -33.53
CA PRO A 127 -3.12 12.65 -34.58
C PRO A 127 -3.42 13.85 -35.49
N ALA A 128 -2.42 14.72 -35.68
CA ALA A 128 -2.50 15.89 -36.53
C ALA A 128 -1.43 15.82 -37.63
N SER A 129 -1.65 16.44 -38.78
CA SER A 129 -0.56 16.64 -39.76
C SER A 129 0.40 17.72 -39.26
N LYS A 130 1.63 17.78 -39.80
CA LYS A 130 2.57 18.89 -39.48
C LYS A 130 1.97 20.28 -39.60
N ASP A 131 1.21 20.54 -40.65
CA ASP A 131 0.64 21.86 -40.91
C ASP A 131 -0.51 22.18 -39.94
N MET A 132 -1.36 21.18 -39.67
CA MET A 132 -2.40 21.30 -38.64
C MET A 132 -1.79 21.49 -37.25
N LEU A 133 -0.72 20.78 -36.93
CA LEU A 133 -0.02 20.93 -35.66
C LEU A 133 0.51 22.36 -35.50
N LYS A 134 1.13 22.94 -36.53
CA LYS A 134 1.58 24.34 -36.49
C LYS A 134 0.42 25.30 -36.23
N GLU A 135 -0.72 25.09 -36.88
CA GLU A 135 -1.91 25.91 -36.67
C GLU A 135 -2.45 25.76 -35.22
N ILE A 136 -2.52 24.53 -34.70
CA ILE A 136 -2.91 24.26 -33.31
C ILE A 136 -1.96 24.96 -32.35
N LEU A 137 -0.65 24.85 -32.55
CA LEU A 137 0.34 25.51 -31.69
C LEU A 137 0.19 27.03 -31.70
N GLN A 138 -0.05 27.64 -32.87
CA GLN A 138 -0.28 29.08 -32.99
C GLN A 138 -1.57 29.53 -32.29
N LYS A 139 -2.68 28.83 -32.51
CA LYS A 139 -3.95 29.13 -31.84
C LYS A 139 -3.85 28.93 -30.32
N PHE A 140 -3.06 27.97 -29.86
CA PHE A 140 -2.83 27.76 -28.43
C PHE A 140 -2.09 28.92 -27.76
N GLU A 141 -1.12 29.52 -28.46
CA GLU A 141 -0.39 30.70 -27.98
C GLU A 141 -1.30 31.94 -27.86
N GLU A 142 -2.36 32.02 -28.66
CA GLU A 142 -3.39 33.04 -28.51
C GLU A 142 -4.34 32.68 -27.36
N PHE A 143 -4.78 31.43 -27.28
CA PHE A 143 -5.67 30.93 -26.23
C PHE A 143 -5.11 31.16 -24.82
N LYS A 144 -3.81 30.90 -24.60
CA LYS A 144 -3.21 31.06 -23.26
C LYS A 144 -3.16 32.54 -22.81
N LYS A 145 -3.10 33.51 -23.72
CA LYS A 145 -3.13 34.95 -23.38
C LYS A 145 -4.47 35.35 -22.77
N SER A 146 -5.54 34.63 -23.10
CA SER A 146 -6.88 34.84 -22.58
C SER A 146 -7.22 33.96 -21.37
N ASN A 147 -6.31 33.07 -20.93
CA ASN A 147 -6.52 32.12 -19.83
C ASN A 147 -5.32 32.17 -18.85
N PRO A 148 -5.34 33.08 -17.86
CA PRO A 148 -4.22 33.33 -16.94
C PRO A 148 -3.73 32.10 -16.18
N GLU A 149 -4.62 31.14 -15.90
CA GLU A 149 -4.31 29.91 -15.16
C GLU A 149 -3.35 28.95 -15.89
N ILE A 150 -3.14 29.16 -17.19
CA ILE A 150 -2.24 28.35 -18.04
C ILE A 150 -1.27 29.20 -18.87
N GLU A 151 -1.09 30.47 -18.53
CA GLU A 151 -0.27 31.43 -19.30
C GLU A 151 1.16 30.94 -19.56
N ASN A 152 1.74 30.23 -18.58
CA ASN A 152 3.10 29.69 -18.63
C ASN A 152 3.18 28.24 -19.12
N GLU A 153 2.05 27.60 -19.43
CA GLU A 153 2.02 26.22 -19.89
C GLU A 153 2.25 26.12 -21.41
N SER A 154 2.81 24.99 -21.84
CA SER A 154 2.83 24.59 -23.24
C SER A 154 1.81 23.49 -23.48
N ILE A 155 1.20 23.50 -24.66
CA ILE A 155 0.34 22.39 -25.05
C ILE A 155 1.18 21.13 -25.17
N GLN A 156 0.75 20.07 -24.49
CA GLN A 156 1.46 18.81 -24.53
C GLN A 156 1.21 18.14 -25.88
N HIS A 157 2.28 17.95 -26.64
CA HIS A 157 2.24 17.27 -27.93
C HIS A 157 3.34 16.19 -27.99
N GLY A 158 3.04 15.09 -28.67
CA GLY A 158 3.97 13.98 -28.86
C GLY A 158 5.06 14.32 -29.89
N LYS A 159 6.09 13.46 -29.96
CA LYS A 159 7.16 13.56 -30.98
C LYS A 159 6.68 13.24 -32.41
N LYS A 160 5.47 12.71 -32.58
CA LYS A 160 4.95 12.13 -33.84
C LYS A 160 3.73 12.86 -34.40
N GLU A 161 3.68 14.18 -34.30
CA GLU A 161 2.55 14.97 -34.82
C GLU A 161 1.23 14.62 -34.10
N GLU A 162 1.27 14.57 -32.78
CA GLU A 162 0.14 14.19 -31.93
C GLU A 162 -0.09 15.28 -30.88
N VAL A 163 -1.35 15.64 -30.62
CA VAL A 163 -1.73 16.64 -29.61
C VAL A 163 -2.55 15.97 -28.52
N PHE A 164 -2.25 16.25 -27.25
CA PHE A 164 -2.98 15.63 -26.15
C PHE A 164 -4.40 16.19 -26.08
N ILE A 165 -5.36 15.29 -25.90
CA ILE A 165 -6.77 15.63 -25.66
C ILE A 165 -7.12 15.32 -24.21
N TRP A 166 -8.06 16.07 -23.65
CA TRP A 166 -8.53 15.77 -22.31
C TRP A 166 -9.65 14.72 -22.35
N LYS A 167 -9.61 13.79 -21.40
CA LYS A 167 -10.70 12.86 -21.07
C LYS A 167 -10.78 12.73 -19.57
N SER A 168 -11.99 12.67 -19.01
CA SER A 168 -12.13 12.34 -17.59
C SER A 168 -11.57 10.93 -17.30
N PRO A 169 -11.23 10.59 -16.04
CA PRO A 169 -10.80 9.23 -15.70
C PRO A 169 -11.79 8.14 -16.16
N GLU A 170 -13.09 8.39 -16.06
CA GLU A 170 -14.14 7.49 -16.54
C GLU A 170 -14.06 7.30 -18.07
N GLU A 171 -13.92 8.40 -18.80
CA GLU A 171 -13.77 8.39 -20.26
C GLU A 171 -12.46 7.74 -20.72
N LEU A 172 -11.37 7.87 -19.94
CA LEU A 172 -10.12 7.14 -20.17
C LEU A 172 -10.31 5.64 -20.04
N GLY A 173 -11.04 5.20 -19.01
CA GLY A 173 -11.43 3.80 -18.85
C GLY A 173 -12.09 3.26 -20.11
N GLU A 174 -13.06 3.98 -20.65
CA GLU A 174 -13.74 3.60 -21.89
C GLU A 174 -12.81 3.60 -23.10
N TYR A 175 -12.03 4.67 -23.25
CA TYR A 175 -11.08 4.83 -24.34
C TYR A 175 -10.09 3.66 -24.37
N HIS A 176 -9.54 3.26 -23.23
CA HIS A 176 -8.63 2.13 -23.17
C HIS A 176 -9.33 0.80 -23.38
N ALA A 177 -10.49 0.57 -22.75
CA ALA A 177 -11.25 -0.67 -22.90
C ALA A 177 -11.55 -0.98 -24.39
N LYS A 178 -12.00 0.03 -25.15
CA LYS A 178 -12.32 -0.08 -26.59
C LYS A 178 -11.13 -0.40 -27.49
N LYS A 179 -9.89 -0.08 -27.06
CA LYS A 179 -8.67 -0.38 -27.86
C LYS A 179 -8.49 -1.87 -28.18
N ILE A 180 -9.06 -2.79 -27.40
CA ILE A 180 -9.05 -4.22 -27.72
C ILE A 180 -10.40 -4.54 -28.36
N LYS A 181 -10.37 -4.74 -29.69
CA LYS A 181 -11.57 -4.99 -30.48
C LYS A 181 -11.98 -6.46 -30.44
N GLU A 182 -11.00 -7.36 -30.52
CA GLU A 182 -11.24 -8.79 -30.62
C GLU A 182 -10.14 -9.57 -29.88
N ILE A 183 -10.54 -10.59 -29.13
CA ILE A 183 -9.64 -11.53 -28.45
C ILE A 183 -9.61 -12.83 -29.27
N LYS A 184 -8.41 -13.34 -29.51
CA LYS A 184 -8.18 -14.49 -30.39
C LYS A 184 -7.34 -15.57 -29.74
N LYS A 185 -7.51 -16.79 -30.24
CA LYS A 185 -6.65 -17.92 -29.89
C LYS A 185 -5.24 -17.74 -30.49
N GLY A 186 -4.23 -18.07 -29.72
CA GLY A 186 -2.84 -18.16 -30.17
C GLY A 186 -2.39 -19.61 -30.39
N LYS A 187 -1.20 -19.77 -30.98
CA LYS A 187 -0.55 -21.09 -31.12
C LYS A 187 0.07 -21.59 -29.81
N GLU A 188 0.48 -20.65 -28.95
CA GLU A 188 0.95 -20.92 -27.60
C GLU A 188 -0.22 -20.88 -26.62
N ARG A 189 0.00 -21.37 -25.40
CA ARG A 189 -0.97 -21.28 -24.30
C ARG A 189 -0.48 -20.33 -23.24
N CYS A 190 -1.41 -19.75 -22.50
CA CYS A 190 -1.10 -18.96 -21.31
C CYS A 190 -0.24 -19.78 -20.36
N VAL A 191 0.91 -19.24 -19.96
CA VAL A 191 1.85 -19.93 -19.05
C VAL A 191 1.30 -20.15 -17.65
N ILE A 192 0.25 -19.40 -17.25
CA ILE A 192 -0.35 -19.48 -15.92
C ILE A 192 -1.55 -20.43 -15.89
N CYS A 193 -2.54 -20.21 -16.75
CA CYS A 193 -3.82 -20.95 -16.70
C CYS A 193 -4.05 -21.89 -17.88
N GLY A 194 -3.13 -21.95 -18.85
CA GLY A 194 -3.25 -22.83 -20.02
C GLY A 194 -4.27 -22.40 -21.08
N SER A 195 -5.01 -21.30 -20.89
CA SER A 195 -5.97 -20.80 -21.89
C SER A 195 -5.30 -20.43 -23.22
N GLU A 196 -6.01 -20.67 -24.32
CA GLU A 196 -5.54 -20.42 -25.69
C GLU A 196 -5.72 -18.95 -26.11
N TYR A 197 -6.52 -18.16 -25.38
CA TYR A 197 -6.88 -16.78 -25.73
C TYR A 197 -5.81 -15.77 -25.35
N ILE A 198 -4.66 -15.84 -26.03
CA ILE A 198 -3.47 -15.05 -25.78
C ILE A 198 -3.20 -13.94 -26.82
N ASN A 199 -3.98 -13.89 -27.89
CA ASN A 199 -3.86 -12.90 -28.96
C ASN A 199 -5.00 -11.87 -28.90
N TYR A 200 -4.78 -10.68 -29.47
CA TYR A 200 -5.83 -9.67 -29.66
C TYR A 200 -5.60 -8.78 -30.88
N ILE A 201 -6.70 -8.21 -31.39
CA ILE A 201 -6.69 -7.18 -32.43
C ILE A 201 -7.04 -5.84 -31.80
N GLN A 202 -6.23 -4.82 -32.11
CA GLN A 202 -6.48 -3.45 -31.68
C GLN A 202 -7.54 -2.78 -32.54
N GLU A 203 -8.28 -1.84 -31.94
CA GLU A 203 -9.16 -0.95 -32.70
C GLU A 203 -8.39 -0.25 -33.83
N ASN A 204 -9.00 -0.20 -35.02
CA ASN A 204 -8.41 0.36 -36.24
C ASN A 204 -7.09 -0.27 -36.69
N LYS A 205 -6.76 -1.49 -36.23
CA LYS A 205 -5.64 -2.28 -36.72
C LYS A 205 -6.10 -3.66 -37.19
N THR A 206 -5.36 -4.23 -38.12
CA THR A 206 -5.57 -5.60 -38.62
C THR A 206 -4.53 -6.59 -38.08
N LYS A 207 -3.41 -6.08 -37.56
CA LYS A 207 -2.32 -6.89 -37.01
C LYS A 207 -2.72 -7.47 -35.65
N GLU A 208 -2.54 -8.79 -35.51
CA GLU A 208 -2.66 -9.49 -34.24
C GLU A 208 -1.47 -9.15 -33.32
N ASN A 209 -1.78 -8.87 -32.07
CA ASN A 209 -0.83 -8.64 -30.98
C ASN A 209 -0.99 -9.75 -29.94
N LYS A 210 0.03 -9.95 -29.12
CA LYS A 210 0.01 -10.92 -28.00
C LYS A 210 -0.14 -10.19 -26.67
N PHE A 211 -0.85 -10.78 -25.72
CA PHE A 211 -0.74 -10.39 -24.31
C PHE A 211 0.56 -10.98 -23.76
N ILE A 212 1.47 -10.11 -23.36
CA ILE A 212 2.82 -10.48 -22.93
C ILE A 212 3.15 -9.73 -21.64
N ILE A 213 3.71 -10.46 -20.67
CA ILE A 213 4.45 -9.85 -19.57
C ILE A 213 5.93 -9.89 -19.91
N GLU A 214 6.57 -8.72 -19.90
CA GLU A 214 8.03 -8.64 -19.92
C GLU A 214 8.56 -9.15 -18.59
N SER A 215 9.59 -9.99 -18.60
CA SER A 215 10.11 -10.57 -17.35
C SER A 215 10.79 -9.57 -16.41
N THR A 216 11.13 -8.39 -16.91
CA THR A 216 11.53 -7.21 -16.12
C THR A 216 10.40 -6.66 -15.25
N ASN A 217 9.14 -7.01 -15.53
CA ASN A 217 7.96 -6.47 -14.87
C ASN A 217 7.52 -7.18 -13.57
N LEU A 218 8.37 -8.04 -12.96
CA LEU A 218 8.22 -8.67 -11.62
C LEU A 218 7.45 -10.00 -11.54
N ILE A 219 7.89 -11.05 -12.22
CA ILE A 219 7.51 -12.39 -11.78
C ILE A 219 8.39 -12.75 -10.60
N PHE A 220 7.89 -12.50 -9.40
CA PHE A 220 8.51 -12.93 -8.17
C PHE A 220 8.02 -14.34 -7.83
N ASP A 221 8.61 -15.38 -8.42
CA ASP A 221 8.33 -16.76 -7.99
C ASP A 221 8.93 -16.99 -6.59
N PHE A 222 8.13 -16.74 -5.56
CA PHE A 222 8.39 -17.19 -4.19
C PHE A 222 7.83 -18.60 -4.04
N GLY A 223 8.54 -19.55 -4.67
CA GLY A 223 8.23 -20.96 -4.54
C GLY A 223 8.17 -21.40 -3.07
N SER A 224 7.56 -22.55 -2.83
CA SER A 224 7.49 -23.22 -1.52
C SER A 224 8.85 -23.56 -0.89
N ASN A 225 9.95 -23.33 -1.60
CA ASN A 225 11.32 -23.42 -1.13
C ASN A 225 11.94 -22.01 -1.14
N ASN A 226 12.59 -21.60 -0.05
CA ASN A 226 13.17 -20.27 0.24
C ASN A 226 14.26 -19.74 -0.74
N SER A 227 14.10 -19.93 -2.05
CA SER A 227 15.02 -19.48 -3.09
C SER A 227 14.23 -18.74 -4.17
N PHE A 228 14.53 -17.46 -4.35
CA PHE A 228 14.04 -16.63 -5.45
C PHE A 228 14.25 -17.35 -6.78
N LYS A 229 13.18 -17.76 -7.46
CA LYS A 229 13.29 -18.20 -8.85
C LYS A 229 13.13 -17.00 -9.75
N ASP A 230 14.27 -16.55 -10.22
CA ASP A 230 14.33 -15.51 -11.22
C ASP A 230 13.85 -16.04 -12.59
N MET A 231 12.61 -15.71 -12.95
CA MET A 231 12.05 -16.00 -14.27
C MET A 231 12.51 -15.02 -15.37
N ARG A 232 13.48 -14.12 -15.10
CA ARG A 232 14.10 -13.23 -16.11
C ARG A 232 14.78 -13.97 -17.28
N THR A 233 14.85 -15.30 -17.27
CA THR A 233 15.42 -16.09 -18.38
C THR A 233 14.57 -16.07 -19.66
N GLN A 234 13.26 -15.79 -19.58
CA GLN A 234 12.41 -15.58 -20.75
C GLN A 234 12.15 -14.08 -20.92
N THR A 235 12.46 -13.49 -22.07
CA THR A 235 12.27 -12.04 -22.29
C THR A 235 10.79 -11.64 -22.37
N GLN A 236 9.92 -12.57 -22.75
CA GLN A 236 8.48 -12.35 -22.95
C GLN A 236 7.68 -13.62 -22.62
N MET A 237 6.74 -13.52 -21.69
CA MET A 237 5.87 -14.64 -21.29
C MET A 237 4.44 -14.42 -21.79
N PRO A 238 3.89 -15.36 -22.60
CA PRO A 238 2.53 -15.22 -23.12
C PRO A 238 1.49 -15.49 -22.03
N LEU A 239 0.55 -14.55 -21.89
CA LEU A 239 -0.59 -14.67 -20.98
C LEU A 239 -1.91 -14.68 -21.75
N CYS A 240 -2.96 -15.25 -21.16
CA CYS A 240 -4.30 -14.97 -21.64
C CYS A 240 -4.76 -13.58 -21.18
N PHE A 241 -5.76 -13.04 -21.87
CA PHE A 241 -6.36 -11.73 -21.59
C PHE A 241 -6.73 -11.54 -20.10
N MET A 242 -7.29 -12.56 -19.43
CA MET A 242 -7.63 -12.46 -17.99
C MET A 242 -6.40 -12.51 -17.08
N CYS A 243 -5.40 -13.35 -17.36
CA CYS A 243 -4.19 -13.42 -16.53
C CYS A 243 -3.38 -12.12 -16.61
N ASP A 244 -3.30 -11.50 -17.79
CA ASP A 244 -2.72 -10.16 -17.95
C ASP A 244 -3.41 -9.13 -17.05
N LEU A 245 -4.75 -9.20 -16.97
CA LEU A 245 -5.52 -8.30 -16.11
C LEU A 245 -5.33 -8.61 -14.62
N VAL A 246 -5.39 -9.88 -14.21
CA VAL A 246 -5.13 -10.32 -12.82
C VAL A 246 -3.80 -9.74 -12.34
N TYR A 247 -2.76 -9.88 -13.14
CA TYR A 247 -1.43 -9.40 -12.79
C TYR A 247 -1.40 -7.87 -12.58
N LYS A 248 -2.04 -7.11 -13.48
CA LYS A 248 -2.18 -5.64 -13.35
C LYS A 248 -2.93 -5.23 -12.08
N TYR A 249 -3.97 -5.97 -11.72
CA TYR A 249 -4.71 -5.76 -10.47
C TYR A 249 -3.90 -6.08 -9.22
N GLY A 250 -2.76 -6.78 -9.30
CA GLY A 250 -1.90 -7.08 -8.16
C GLY A 250 -1.40 -5.86 -7.39
N LEU A 251 -1.38 -4.67 -8.00
CA LEU A 251 -0.98 -3.42 -7.35
C LEU A 251 -2.14 -2.66 -6.68
N PHE A 252 -3.39 -3.08 -6.86
CA PHE A 252 -4.56 -2.42 -6.28
C PHE A 252 -4.82 -2.87 -4.84
N TYR A 253 -5.62 -2.09 -4.09
CA TYR A 253 -6.05 -2.40 -2.71
C TYR A 253 -4.90 -2.84 -1.79
N ASN A 254 -3.81 -2.08 -1.82
CA ASN A 254 -2.61 -2.28 -0.98
C ASN A 254 -2.40 -1.04 -0.10
N TYR A 255 -1.67 -1.19 0.99
CA TYR A 255 -1.19 -0.02 1.73
C TYR A 255 0.00 0.61 1.01
N PHE A 256 0.10 1.93 1.06
CA PHE A 256 1.20 2.68 0.47
C PHE A 256 1.51 3.93 1.27
N ASN A 257 2.78 4.33 1.21
CA ASN A 257 3.26 5.64 1.67
C ASN A 257 4.24 6.20 0.63
N GLY A 258 3.84 7.25 -0.07
CA GLY A 258 4.50 7.74 -1.27
C GLY A 258 4.59 6.65 -2.33
N ALA A 259 5.82 6.33 -2.72
CA ALA A 259 6.14 5.28 -3.70
C ALA A 259 6.36 3.88 -3.08
N THR A 260 6.32 3.76 -1.75
CA THR A 260 6.51 2.49 -1.05
C THR A 260 5.18 1.74 -0.94
N HIS A 261 5.18 0.48 -1.33
CA HIS A 261 3.99 -0.39 -1.33
C HIS A 261 4.13 -1.49 -0.28
N PHE A 262 3.00 -1.85 0.32
CA PHE A 262 2.87 -2.93 1.29
C PHE A 262 1.79 -3.90 0.82
N ILE A 263 2.20 -5.09 0.39
CA ILE A 263 1.32 -6.13 -0.11
C ILE A 263 1.18 -7.20 0.97
N ILE A 264 -0.05 -7.38 1.44
CA ILE A 264 -0.42 -8.44 2.37
C ILE A 264 -0.67 -9.70 1.55
N SER A 265 -0.05 -10.79 1.97
CA SER A 265 -0.18 -12.10 1.36
C SER A 265 -0.37 -13.15 2.44
N THR A 266 -1.19 -14.15 2.15
CA THR A 266 -1.51 -15.26 3.05
C THR A 266 -1.53 -16.56 2.24
N PRO A 267 -1.24 -17.72 2.86
CA PRO A 267 -1.32 -19.01 2.19
C PRO A 267 -2.72 -19.32 1.65
N LEU A 268 -3.75 -18.84 2.34
CA LEU A 268 -5.15 -19.01 1.98
C LEU A 268 -5.69 -17.72 1.36
N ILE A 269 -6.15 -17.79 0.11
CA ILE A 269 -6.58 -16.62 -0.64
C ILE A 269 -7.86 -15.99 -0.02
N LEU A 270 -8.77 -16.79 0.55
CA LEU A 270 -9.94 -16.26 1.26
C LEU A 270 -9.54 -15.47 2.50
N TRP A 271 -8.49 -15.89 3.20
CA TRP A 271 -7.94 -15.16 4.34
C TRP A 271 -7.41 -13.78 3.92
N ASN A 272 -6.72 -13.69 2.78
CA ASN A 272 -6.24 -12.39 2.26
C ASN A 272 -7.42 -11.46 1.98
N LYS A 273 -8.44 -11.96 1.26
CA LYS A 273 -9.66 -11.21 0.99
C LYS A 273 -10.32 -10.70 2.28
N ARG A 274 -10.39 -11.56 3.29
CA ARG A 274 -10.96 -11.21 4.59
C ARG A 274 -10.20 -10.04 5.22
N ILE A 275 -8.87 -10.14 5.31
CA ILE A 275 -8.02 -9.06 5.81
C ILE A 275 -8.31 -7.76 5.05
N LYS A 276 -8.36 -7.80 3.71
CA LYS A 276 -8.62 -6.61 2.90
C LYS A 276 -9.98 -5.95 3.16
N ASN A 277 -11.01 -6.75 3.41
CA ASN A 277 -12.36 -6.25 3.67
C ASN A 277 -12.51 -5.59 5.04
N TYR A 278 -11.73 -6.01 6.03
CA TYR A 278 -11.79 -5.45 7.39
C TYR A 278 -10.83 -4.27 7.58
N LEU A 279 -9.73 -4.21 6.83
CA LEU A 279 -8.75 -3.14 7.00
C LEU A 279 -9.29 -1.78 6.52
N PRO A 280 -9.29 -0.76 7.40
CA PRO A 280 -9.80 0.56 7.04
C PRO A 280 -8.93 1.22 5.97
N ASN A 281 -9.58 1.99 5.11
CA ASN A 281 -8.98 2.77 4.02
C ASN A 281 -8.32 1.96 2.89
N LEU A 282 -8.33 0.63 2.95
CA LEU A 282 -7.73 -0.20 1.92
C LEU A 282 -8.61 -0.26 0.66
N LEU A 283 -9.94 -0.28 0.86
CA LEU A 283 -10.94 -0.37 -0.20
C LEU A 283 -11.56 0.99 -0.56
N SER A 284 -11.39 2.00 0.28
CA SER A 284 -11.72 3.37 -0.11
C SER A 284 -10.72 3.78 -1.17
N ASN A 285 -11.17 3.95 -2.40
CA ASN A 285 -10.33 4.52 -3.47
C ASN A 285 -9.94 5.99 -3.19
N GLU A 286 -10.33 6.52 -2.03
CA GLU A 286 -10.03 7.85 -1.55
C GLU A 286 -8.58 7.92 -1.10
N HIS A 287 -7.82 8.78 -1.78
CA HIS A 287 -6.56 9.26 -1.24
C HIS A 287 -6.85 10.10 0.00
N ILE A 288 -6.24 9.76 1.13
CA ILE A 288 -6.39 10.51 2.37
C ILE A 288 -5.08 11.26 2.62
N PRO A 289 -4.98 12.54 2.25
CA PRO A 289 -3.75 13.30 2.40
C PRO A 289 -3.40 13.45 3.89
N GLU A 290 -2.30 12.83 4.32
CA GLU A 290 -1.67 13.14 5.60
C GLU A 290 -0.50 14.11 5.39
N ASN A 291 -0.75 15.36 5.77
CA ASN A 291 0.20 16.48 5.76
C ASN A 291 0.69 16.92 4.37
N GLU A 292 1.15 18.18 4.32
CA GLU A 292 1.41 18.98 3.12
C GLU A 292 2.44 18.39 2.12
N ASN A 293 3.10 17.26 2.42
CA ASN A 293 4.22 16.73 1.63
C ASN A 293 4.18 15.21 1.32
N GLY A 294 3.11 14.45 1.61
CA GLY A 294 3.09 13.00 1.35
C GLY A 294 1.73 12.41 1.02
N THR A 295 1.67 11.48 0.05
CA THR A 295 0.45 10.69 -0.19
C THR A 295 0.54 9.35 0.53
N SER A 296 -0.49 8.98 1.31
CA SER A 296 -0.53 7.72 2.04
C SER A 296 -1.98 7.27 2.18
N ASN A 297 -2.22 5.98 2.38
CA ASN A 297 -3.49 5.48 2.91
C ASN A 297 -3.35 4.90 4.33
N PHE A 298 -2.19 5.09 4.97
CA PHE A 298 -2.03 4.94 6.42
C PHE A 298 -2.65 6.13 7.14
N VAL A 299 -3.97 6.19 7.20
CA VAL A 299 -4.65 7.23 7.99
C VAL A 299 -4.40 6.98 9.47
N LYS A 300 -3.88 7.97 10.17
CA LYS A 300 -3.94 8.06 11.62
C LYS A 300 -5.39 8.33 12.01
N THR A 301 -6.06 7.31 12.51
CA THR A 301 -7.31 7.56 13.24
C THR A 301 -7.04 8.43 14.46
N LYS A 302 -8.00 9.22 14.93
CA LYS A 302 -7.84 10.00 16.16
C LYS A 302 -7.53 9.04 17.32
N GLY A 303 -6.37 9.22 17.96
CA GLY A 303 -5.88 8.31 18.99
C GLY A 303 -4.96 7.18 18.50
N GLU A 304 -4.67 7.10 17.19
CA GLU A 304 -3.60 6.23 16.70
C GLU A 304 -2.25 6.69 17.23
N MET A 305 -1.54 5.75 17.82
CA MET A 305 -0.39 6.01 18.67
C MET A 305 0.88 6.13 17.80
N PHE A 306 0.90 5.46 16.66
CA PHE A 306 2.09 5.35 15.81
C PHE A 306 2.38 6.61 14.99
N PHE A 307 3.63 7.07 15.04
CA PHE A 307 4.17 7.97 14.03
C PHE A 307 4.95 7.16 12.99
N VAL A 308 4.64 7.42 11.73
CA VAL A 308 5.14 6.70 10.58
C VAL A 308 6.29 7.49 9.97
N SER A 309 7.53 7.04 10.16
CA SER A 309 8.74 7.73 9.64
C SER A 309 9.56 6.92 8.64
N GLY A 310 9.37 5.60 8.58
CA GLY A 310 10.20 4.67 7.82
C GLY A 310 9.56 3.28 7.71
N ILE A 311 10.24 2.36 7.04
CA ILE A 311 9.67 1.06 6.67
C ILE A 311 9.27 0.23 7.89
N TYR A 312 10.08 0.22 8.95
CA TYR A 312 9.78 -0.60 10.13
C TYR A 312 8.58 -0.06 10.91
N SER A 313 8.47 1.27 11.07
CA SER A 313 7.28 1.86 11.68
C SER A 313 6.01 1.63 10.83
N GLN A 314 6.12 1.64 9.50
CA GLN A 314 5.02 1.32 8.57
C GLN A 314 4.58 -0.14 8.68
N VAL A 315 5.52 -1.09 8.68
CA VAL A 315 5.21 -2.52 8.85
C VAL A 315 4.60 -2.79 10.21
N LEU A 316 5.13 -2.21 11.28
CA LEU A 316 4.58 -2.41 12.64
C LEU A 316 3.18 -1.82 12.77
N LEU A 317 2.92 -0.64 12.20
CA LEU A 317 1.58 -0.05 12.14
C LEU A 317 0.61 -0.95 11.36
N LEU A 318 1.01 -1.43 10.19
CA LEU A 318 0.19 -2.35 9.39
C LEU A 318 -0.14 -3.62 10.19
N MET A 319 0.86 -4.21 10.84
CA MET A 319 0.68 -5.38 11.69
C MET A 319 -0.27 -5.11 12.86
N HIS A 320 -0.18 -3.93 13.48
CA HIS A 320 -1.09 -3.52 14.54
C HIS A 320 -2.53 -3.37 14.02
N LYS A 321 -2.74 -2.78 12.84
CA LYS A 321 -4.07 -2.66 12.22
C LYS A 321 -4.66 -4.03 11.90
N ILE A 322 -3.86 -4.94 11.33
CA ILE A 322 -4.28 -6.32 11.09
C ILE A 322 -4.62 -7.02 12.42
N TYR A 323 -3.81 -6.80 13.46
CA TYR A 323 -4.08 -7.36 14.77
C TYR A 323 -5.42 -6.87 15.35
N GLU A 324 -5.63 -5.56 15.44
CA GLU A 324 -6.84 -4.99 16.05
C GLU A 324 -8.11 -5.29 15.24
N GLU A 325 -8.04 -5.22 13.90
CA GLU A 325 -9.22 -5.35 13.04
C GLU A 325 -9.54 -6.80 12.64
N VAL A 326 -8.54 -7.67 12.63
CA VAL A 326 -8.71 -9.05 12.15
C VAL A 326 -8.43 -10.06 13.27
N ILE A 327 -7.21 -10.09 13.80
CA ILE A 327 -6.76 -11.18 14.68
C ILE A 327 -7.42 -11.12 16.07
N LYS A 328 -7.53 -9.92 16.66
CA LYS A 328 -8.08 -9.74 18.01
C LYS A 328 -9.57 -10.02 18.06
N LYS A 329 -10.29 -9.69 16.98
CA LYS A 329 -11.73 -9.92 16.82
C LYS A 329 -12.04 -11.38 16.51
N ASP A 330 -11.09 -12.11 15.92
CA ASP A 330 -11.22 -13.52 15.58
C ASP A 330 -9.95 -14.30 15.98
N ARG A 331 -9.89 -14.68 17.27
CA ARG A 331 -8.70 -15.24 17.92
C ARG A 331 -8.27 -16.61 17.39
N ASP A 332 -9.10 -17.29 16.60
CA ASP A 332 -8.89 -18.69 16.20
C ASP A 332 -8.05 -18.82 14.91
N ASP A 333 -7.91 -17.76 14.11
CA ASP A 333 -7.21 -17.78 12.82
C ASP A 333 -5.98 -16.84 12.81
N ILE A 334 -4.97 -17.13 13.64
CA ILE A 334 -3.62 -16.54 13.43
C ILE A 334 -2.97 -17.25 12.24
N GLY A 335 -3.51 -16.98 11.04
CA GLY A 335 -2.93 -17.42 9.79
C GLY A 335 -1.54 -16.81 9.59
N LYS A 336 -0.65 -17.54 8.92
CA LYS A 336 0.64 -16.99 8.46
C LYS A 336 0.36 -15.80 7.54
N ILE A 337 0.73 -14.59 7.96
CA ILE A 337 0.66 -13.39 7.14
C ILE A 337 2.08 -13.03 6.72
N ILE A 338 2.22 -12.64 5.46
CA ILE A 338 3.47 -12.17 4.88
C ILE A 338 3.21 -10.77 4.33
N ILE A 339 3.98 -9.80 4.79
CA ILE A 339 3.98 -8.44 4.27
C ILE A 339 5.19 -8.30 3.37
N TYR A 340 4.94 -8.18 2.08
CA TYR A 340 5.95 -7.78 1.10
C TYR A 340 5.97 -6.26 1.02
N TYR A 341 7.15 -5.67 0.99
CA TYR A 341 7.29 -4.25 0.72
C TYR A 341 8.40 -3.96 -0.28
N PHE A 342 8.21 -2.87 -1.02
CA PHE A 342 9.19 -2.37 -1.97
C PHE A 342 8.93 -0.89 -2.25
N THR A 343 10.00 -0.16 -2.59
CA THR A 343 9.90 1.22 -3.03
C THR A 343 10.05 1.27 -4.55
N ALA A 344 9.05 1.82 -5.21
CA ALA A 344 9.04 2.00 -6.66
C ALA A 344 9.29 3.48 -7.01
N ALA A 345 10.53 3.93 -6.83
CA ALA A 345 10.94 5.26 -7.26
C ALA A 345 11.44 5.19 -8.71
N SER A 346 10.68 5.74 -9.65
CA SER A 346 11.00 5.74 -11.10
C SER A 346 11.04 4.35 -11.76
N ASP A 347 12.06 4.06 -12.58
CA ASP A 347 12.17 2.83 -13.39
C ASP A 347 12.79 1.65 -12.60
N GLU A 348 13.23 1.87 -11.36
CA GLU A 348 13.91 0.88 -10.53
C GLU A 348 13.10 0.53 -9.28
N ILE A 349 13.36 -0.67 -8.76
CA ILE A 349 12.83 -1.12 -7.48
C ILE A 349 13.98 -1.07 -6.49
N SER A 350 13.82 -0.23 -5.47
CA SER A 350 14.73 -0.15 -4.34
C SER A 350 14.03 -0.64 -3.07
N ASP A 351 14.83 -0.94 -2.05
CA ASP A 351 14.35 -1.25 -0.69
C ASP A 351 13.25 -2.32 -0.64
N CYS A 352 13.49 -3.45 -1.32
CA CYS A 352 12.60 -4.61 -1.24
C CYS A 352 12.87 -5.42 0.03
N GLY A 353 11.81 -5.85 0.71
CA GLY A 353 11.91 -6.76 1.83
C GLY A 353 10.61 -7.48 2.14
N ILE A 354 10.71 -8.42 3.07
CA ILE A 354 9.62 -9.32 3.46
C ILE A 354 9.59 -9.41 4.96
N TYR A 355 8.40 -9.31 5.53
CA TYR A 355 8.13 -9.56 6.93
C TYR A 355 7.12 -10.69 7.10
N ASN A 356 7.43 -11.69 7.93
CA ASN A 356 6.62 -12.91 8.09
C ASN A 356 6.52 -13.43 9.53
N LYS A 357 6.92 -12.63 10.53
CA LYS A 357 6.87 -13.00 11.96
C LYS A 357 5.54 -12.62 12.63
N THR A 358 4.44 -12.80 11.92
CA THR A 358 3.08 -12.36 12.33
C THR A 358 2.65 -12.93 13.67
N THR A 359 2.81 -14.24 13.90
CA THR A 359 2.39 -14.88 15.16
C THR A 359 3.06 -14.24 16.37
N TYR A 360 4.37 -13.98 16.26
CA TYR A 360 5.12 -13.32 17.31
C TYR A 360 4.63 -11.89 17.58
N VAL A 361 4.40 -11.07 16.55
CA VAL A 361 3.91 -9.70 16.75
C VAL A 361 2.47 -9.66 17.24
N ALA A 362 1.61 -10.58 16.81
CA ALA A 362 0.26 -10.71 17.34
C ALA A 362 0.27 -11.11 18.83
N GLU A 363 1.12 -12.07 19.21
CA GLU A 363 1.31 -12.45 20.60
C GLU A 363 1.87 -11.28 21.44
N PHE A 364 2.85 -10.54 20.91
CA PHE A 364 3.35 -9.33 21.53
C PHE A 364 2.22 -8.34 21.83
N PHE A 365 1.35 -8.05 20.86
CA PHE A 365 0.21 -7.14 21.08
C PHE A 365 -0.80 -7.70 22.08
N SER A 366 -1.11 -9.01 22.06
CA SER A 366 -2.01 -9.63 23.04
C SER A 366 -1.45 -9.55 24.44
N ILE A 367 -0.17 -9.89 24.63
CA ILE A 367 0.52 -9.83 25.92
C ILE A 367 0.48 -8.41 26.47
N ILE A 368 0.78 -7.40 25.65
CA ILE A 368 0.79 -6.02 26.14
C ILE A 368 -0.63 -5.50 26.43
N ALA A 369 -1.62 -5.87 25.62
CA ALA A 369 -3.02 -5.52 25.86
C ALA A 369 -3.56 -6.15 27.16
N ASP A 370 -3.24 -7.43 27.41
CA ASP A 370 -3.75 -8.19 28.56
C ASP A 370 -2.99 -7.88 29.85
N ARG A 371 -1.69 -7.55 29.77
CA ARG A 371 -0.85 -7.36 30.97
C ARG A 371 -0.92 -5.97 31.57
N ILE A 372 -1.34 -4.94 30.83
CA ILE A 372 -1.17 -3.57 31.35
C ILE A 372 -2.44 -2.76 31.20
N VAL A 373 -3.50 -3.27 31.84
CA VAL A 373 -4.63 -2.47 32.32
C VAL A 373 -4.28 -2.02 33.74
N SER A 374 -3.75 -0.81 33.89
CA SER A 374 -3.82 -0.10 35.16
C SER A 374 -4.92 0.96 35.07
N TYR A 375 -5.60 1.20 36.17
CA TYR A 375 -6.61 2.23 36.25
C TYR A 375 -5.97 3.47 36.85
N THR A 376 -5.83 4.54 36.07
CA THR A 376 -5.48 5.85 36.63
C THR A 376 -6.75 6.59 36.96
N HIS A 377 -6.79 7.27 38.10
CA HIS A 377 -7.89 8.18 38.41
C HIS A 377 -7.44 9.57 37.98
N ASP A 378 -8.25 10.26 37.17
CA ASP A 378 -7.99 11.66 36.90
C ASP A 378 -8.18 12.51 38.16
N LYS A 379 -7.90 13.82 38.08
CA LYS A 379 -8.05 14.74 39.23
C LYS A 379 -9.49 14.81 39.78
N GLU A 380 -10.47 14.30 39.03
CA GLU A 380 -11.89 14.26 39.37
C GLU A 380 -12.33 12.85 39.81
N GLY A 381 -11.41 11.90 39.95
CA GLY A 381 -11.68 10.54 40.40
C GLY A 381 -12.24 9.60 39.32
N ARG A 382 -12.27 10.02 38.04
CA ARG A 382 -12.74 9.17 36.95
C ARG A 382 -11.68 8.16 36.55
N GLU A 383 -12.13 6.92 36.43
CA GLU A 383 -11.29 5.79 36.08
C GLU A 383 -10.93 5.85 34.58
N THR A 384 -9.64 5.97 34.28
CA THR A 384 -9.10 5.95 32.93
C THR A 384 -8.26 4.70 32.74
N GLN A 385 -8.60 3.94 31.70
CA GLN A 385 -7.89 2.73 31.33
C GLN A 385 -6.53 3.07 30.74
N PHE A 386 -5.48 2.46 31.30
CA PHE A 386 -4.10 2.61 30.83
C PHE A 386 -3.81 1.62 29.70
N ASN A 387 -3.20 2.08 28.61
CA ASN A 387 -2.61 1.22 27.58
C ASN A 387 -1.10 1.47 27.56
N PHE A 388 -0.30 0.50 28.03
CA PHE A 388 1.16 0.66 28.12
C PHE A 388 1.84 0.80 26.77
N PHE A 389 1.46 -0.04 25.81
CA PHE A 389 1.97 0.08 24.45
C PHE A 389 1.71 1.50 23.93
N GLY A 390 0.50 1.97 24.21
CA GLY A 390 0.10 3.29 23.88
C GLY A 390 0.91 4.41 24.49
N LYS A 391 1.08 4.39 25.81
CA LYS A 391 1.96 5.36 26.47
C LYS A 391 3.39 5.25 25.95
N LEU A 392 3.94 4.05 25.78
CA LEU A 392 5.30 3.85 25.31
C LEU A 392 5.51 4.49 23.94
N VAL A 393 4.53 4.32 23.05
CA VAL A 393 4.49 4.97 21.75
C VAL A 393 4.32 6.50 21.92
N ASP A 394 3.34 6.98 22.69
CA ASP A 394 3.15 8.40 22.99
C ASP A 394 4.43 9.05 23.54
N TYR A 395 5.16 8.36 24.45
CA TYR A 395 6.42 8.79 25.04
C TYR A 395 7.52 8.98 23.99
N MET A 396 7.57 8.13 22.96
CA MET A 396 8.55 8.25 21.88
C MET A 396 8.20 9.34 20.86
N TYR A 397 6.93 9.77 20.80
CA TYR A 397 6.42 10.61 19.72
C TYR A 397 5.84 11.96 20.17
N GLN A 398 6.04 12.37 21.44
CA GLN A 398 5.79 13.75 21.89
C GLN A 398 6.53 14.77 21.00
N GLU A 399 5.84 15.88 20.68
CA GLU A 399 6.22 16.86 19.65
C GLU A 399 7.65 17.41 19.77
N ASP A 400 8.21 17.41 20.97
CA ASP A 400 9.55 17.94 21.26
C ASP A 400 10.70 16.98 20.98
N LEU A 401 10.43 15.72 20.60
CA LEU A 401 11.42 14.80 20.03
C LEU A 401 11.62 15.02 18.52
N LYS A 402 10.99 16.02 17.89
CA LYS A 402 11.26 16.40 16.48
C LYS A 402 12.73 16.75 16.21
N LYS A 403 13.50 17.14 17.23
CA LYS A 403 14.96 17.39 17.14
C LYS A 403 15.83 16.20 17.56
N ALA A 404 15.24 15.15 18.15
CA ALA A 404 15.94 13.92 18.48
C ALA A 404 15.76 12.91 17.33
N LYS A 405 16.88 12.38 16.85
CA LYS A 405 17.02 11.64 15.58
C LYS A 405 15.88 10.65 15.31
N ASN A 406 15.24 10.73 14.13
CA ASN A 406 14.31 9.72 13.60
C ASN A 406 14.84 8.27 13.70
N VAL A 407 16.16 8.10 13.80
CA VAL A 407 16.88 6.84 14.00
C VAL A 407 16.38 6.04 15.22
N LEU A 408 16.13 6.68 16.37
CA LEU A 408 15.72 5.95 17.59
C LEU A 408 14.31 5.35 17.46
N LYS A 409 13.43 6.03 16.70
CA LYS A 409 12.05 5.62 16.45
C LYS A 409 11.98 4.41 15.50
N GLU A 410 12.74 4.45 14.42
CA GLU A 410 12.83 3.33 13.48
C GLU A 410 13.54 2.13 14.10
N GLU A 411 14.61 2.35 14.87
CA GLU A 411 15.32 1.26 15.55
C GLU A 411 14.45 0.57 16.61
N PHE A 412 13.59 1.30 17.31
CA PHE A 412 12.62 0.71 18.22
C PHE A 412 11.64 -0.23 17.48
N CYS A 413 11.06 0.25 16.38
CA CYS A 413 10.14 -0.54 15.57
C CYS A 413 10.83 -1.76 14.99
N ASN A 414 12.06 -1.60 14.49
CA ASN A 414 12.93 -2.67 14.01
C ASN A 414 13.14 -3.74 15.08
N ARG A 415 13.47 -3.33 16.32
CA ARG A 415 13.69 -4.25 17.44
C ARG A 415 12.44 -5.01 17.83
N ILE A 416 11.28 -4.34 17.90
CA ILE A 416 10.00 -5.04 18.11
C ILE A 416 9.78 -6.07 17.01
N LEU A 417 9.79 -5.66 15.74
CA LEU A 417 9.51 -6.55 14.61
C LEU A 417 10.45 -7.75 14.56
N ASN A 418 11.71 -7.57 14.98
CA ASN A 418 12.73 -8.60 14.93
C ASN A 418 12.94 -9.40 16.21
N CYS A 419 12.16 -9.15 17.27
CA CYS A 419 12.32 -9.79 18.58
C CYS A 419 13.71 -9.53 19.21
N LEU A 420 14.16 -8.28 19.13
CA LEU A 420 15.39 -7.81 19.75
C LEU A 420 15.10 -7.07 21.07
N TYR A 421 16.06 -7.06 21.99
CA TYR A 421 15.98 -6.33 23.24
C TYR A 421 15.80 -4.82 23.02
N ILE A 422 14.93 -4.17 23.79
CA ILE A 422 14.64 -2.72 23.70
C ILE A 422 15.10 -1.91 24.93
N ASP A 423 15.68 -2.56 25.94
CA ASP A 423 15.94 -1.97 27.27
C ASP A 423 16.90 -0.77 27.23
N ASP A 424 18.00 -0.89 26.48
CA ASP A 424 18.97 0.19 26.32
C ASP A 424 18.35 1.41 25.63
N LEU A 425 17.48 1.16 24.65
CA LEU A 425 16.79 2.20 23.89
C LEU A 425 15.74 2.91 24.77
N LEU A 426 14.99 2.16 25.58
CA LEU A 426 14.07 2.73 26.56
C LEU A 426 14.83 3.58 27.60
N THR A 427 15.99 3.10 28.04
CA THR A 427 16.86 3.83 28.98
C THR A 427 17.36 5.14 28.40
N GLU A 428 17.83 5.13 27.16
CA GLU A 428 18.29 6.32 26.43
C GLU A 428 17.15 7.34 26.27
N ILE A 429 15.96 6.90 25.86
CA ILE A 429 14.78 7.75 25.72
C ILE A 429 14.39 8.37 27.07
N CYS A 430 14.34 7.58 28.14
CA CYS A 430 14.05 8.06 29.49
C CYS A 430 15.09 9.10 29.96
N TYR A 431 16.37 8.86 29.70
CA TYR A 431 17.45 9.78 30.06
C TYR A 431 17.33 11.13 29.35
N TYR A 432 17.09 11.13 28.04
CA TYR A 432 16.92 12.35 27.25
C TYR A 432 15.75 13.23 27.76
N LYS A 433 14.67 12.61 28.22
CA LYS A 433 13.50 13.33 28.73
C LYS A 433 13.76 13.99 30.08
N LEU A 434 14.42 13.28 31.00
CA LEU A 434 14.79 13.81 32.31
C LEU A 434 15.67 15.07 32.19
N GLN A 435 16.62 15.08 31.24
CA GLN A 435 17.46 16.26 30.98
C GLN A 435 16.68 17.49 30.47
N LYS A 436 15.53 17.31 29.81
CA LYS A 436 14.71 18.42 29.33
C LYS A 436 13.84 19.02 30.44
N GLU A 437 13.27 18.18 31.30
CA GLU A 437 12.46 18.64 32.43
C GLU A 437 13.29 19.52 33.39
N GLU A 438 14.58 19.20 33.59
CA GLU A 438 15.52 20.05 34.34
C GLU A 438 15.74 21.44 33.73
N ARG A 439 15.72 21.57 32.40
CA ARG A 439 15.93 22.87 31.72
C ARG A 439 14.71 23.79 31.75
N SER A 440 13.53 23.27 32.12
CA SER A 440 12.27 24.00 32.20
C SER A 440 11.89 24.45 33.62
N LEU A 441 12.73 24.18 34.62
CA LEU A 441 12.55 24.74 35.96
C LEU A 441 12.84 26.25 35.92
N PRO A 442 11.98 27.12 36.49
CA PRO A 442 12.33 28.53 36.64
C PRO A 442 13.59 28.62 37.48
N SER A 443 14.55 29.44 37.06
CA SER A 443 15.68 29.84 37.90
C SER A 443 15.12 30.41 39.21
N GLN A 444 15.07 29.58 40.26
CA GLN A 444 14.70 30.05 41.58
C GLN A 444 15.84 30.95 42.06
N GLY A 445 15.53 32.24 42.17
CA GLY A 445 16.38 33.21 42.80
C GLY A 445 16.59 32.87 44.28
N TYR A 446 17.82 33.11 44.70
CA TYR A 446 18.32 33.35 46.05
C TYR A 446 18.38 32.16 47.01
N LEU A 447 19.61 31.80 47.41
CA LEU A 447 20.13 32.20 48.72
C LEU A 447 21.63 32.48 48.63
N LYS A 448 22.04 33.46 49.43
CA LYS A 448 23.35 34.11 49.44
C LYS A 448 24.46 33.17 49.86
N ASP A 449 25.64 33.47 49.34
CA ASP A 449 26.93 33.07 49.92
C ASP A 449 26.95 33.41 51.42
N ASP A 450 27.18 32.40 52.24
CA ASP A 450 27.91 32.56 53.50
C ASP A 450 28.94 31.45 53.57
N GLU A 451 30.16 31.87 53.88
CA GLU A 451 31.40 31.12 53.84
C GLU A 451 31.40 29.92 54.80
N THR A 452 31.84 28.75 54.31
CA THR A 452 32.79 27.91 55.05
C THR A 452 33.47 26.92 54.10
N LYS A 453 34.79 27.09 53.96
CA LYS A 453 35.71 26.09 53.40
C LYS A 453 35.78 24.91 54.36
N GLU A 454 35.67 23.68 53.85
CA GLU A 454 36.73 22.66 53.97
C GLU A 454 36.29 21.27 53.47
N ASN A 455 37.27 20.61 52.85
CA ASN A 455 37.45 19.16 52.70
C ASN A 455 36.72 18.39 51.59
N GLU A 456 37.50 18.23 50.53
CA GLU A 456 37.66 17.05 49.69
C GLU A 456 37.27 15.68 50.33
N LYS A 457 36.79 14.83 49.40
CA LYS A 457 36.79 13.36 49.35
C LYS A 457 35.55 12.62 49.85
N ASN A 458 35.00 11.90 48.86
CA ASN A 458 34.04 10.79 48.93
C ASN A 458 32.61 11.15 49.37
N LYS A 459 31.70 11.20 48.39
CA LYS A 459 30.58 10.23 48.32
C LYS A 459 29.77 10.38 47.03
N ILE A 460 29.65 9.24 46.38
CA ILE A 460 28.56 8.74 45.54
C ILE A 460 27.22 9.50 45.68
N ASN A 461 26.55 9.62 44.53
CA ASN A 461 25.14 9.97 44.28
C ASN A 461 24.81 11.47 44.19
N PRO A 462 24.02 11.84 43.16
CA PRO A 462 22.60 11.49 43.25
C PRO A 462 21.95 10.91 41.99
N LEU A 463 21.50 9.66 42.15
CA LEU A 463 20.12 9.25 41.88
C LEU A 463 19.12 10.40 42.18
N TYR A 464 18.79 11.22 41.18
CA TYR A 464 17.62 12.09 41.25
C TYR A 464 16.52 11.61 40.28
N THR A 465 15.52 11.00 40.94
CA THR A 465 14.09 11.13 40.67
C THR A 465 13.62 10.99 39.23
N PHE A 466 13.63 9.74 38.75
CA PHE A 466 12.56 9.25 37.89
C PHE A 466 11.21 9.67 38.45
N ASN A 467 10.40 10.34 37.62
CA ASN A 467 9.04 10.75 37.89
C ASN A 467 8.28 9.61 38.61
N THR A 468 7.84 9.88 39.83
CA THR A 468 7.34 8.91 40.81
C THR A 468 6.17 8.07 40.32
N ASP A 469 5.43 8.58 39.33
CA ASP A 469 4.34 7.85 38.68
C ASP A 469 4.84 6.74 37.74
N PHE A 470 5.97 6.97 37.06
CA PHE A 470 6.61 5.95 36.22
C PHE A 470 7.22 4.84 37.06
N ARG A 471 7.88 5.20 38.18
CA ARG A 471 8.36 4.24 39.16
C ARG A 471 7.23 3.50 39.87
N ARG A 472 6.08 4.12 40.12
CA ARG A 472 4.91 3.43 40.68
C ARG A 472 4.37 2.41 39.69
N VAL A 473 4.19 2.72 38.42
CA VAL A 473 3.77 1.72 37.40
C VAL A 473 4.78 0.56 37.29
N PHE A 474 6.08 0.83 37.43
CA PHE A 474 7.14 -0.19 37.43
C PHE A 474 7.30 -0.96 38.76
N LYS A 475 6.90 -0.40 39.91
CA LYS A 475 7.03 -1.04 41.25
C LYS A 475 5.73 -1.62 41.80
N SER A 476 4.57 -1.07 41.44
CA SER A 476 3.27 -1.46 42.02
C SER A 476 2.65 -2.65 41.29
N ASN A 477 3.04 -2.89 40.04
CA ASN A 477 2.74 -4.11 39.32
C ASN A 477 4.02 -4.93 39.27
N ASN A 478 4.04 -6.12 39.86
CA ASN A 478 5.12 -7.12 39.80
C ASN A 478 5.39 -7.64 38.37
N PHE A 479 5.59 -6.75 37.40
CA PHE A 479 6.29 -7.05 36.17
C PHE A 479 7.77 -6.94 36.53
N THR A 480 8.46 -8.04 36.86
CA THR A 480 8.95 -8.96 35.82
C THR A 480 8.80 -8.32 34.45
N LEU A 481 9.51 -7.21 34.25
CA LEU A 481 9.84 -6.74 32.93
C LEU A 481 10.40 -7.96 32.25
N ILE A 482 9.63 -8.40 31.28
CA ILE A 482 9.83 -9.66 30.62
C ILE A 482 11.27 -9.57 30.13
N LYS A 483 12.14 -10.42 30.70
CA LYS A 483 13.12 -11.10 29.89
C LYS A 483 12.30 -11.58 28.70
N ILE A 484 12.21 -10.81 27.60
CA ILE A 484 11.59 -11.28 26.35
C ILE A 484 12.62 -12.24 25.76
N SER A 485 12.87 -13.31 26.52
CA SER A 485 13.06 -14.63 26.00
C SER A 485 11.69 -15.09 25.51
N ILE A 486 11.25 -14.57 24.37
CA ILE A 486 10.52 -15.41 23.42
C ILE A 486 11.61 -16.23 22.70
N CYS A 487 12.22 -17.11 23.48
CA CYS A 487 13.17 -18.14 23.09
C CYS A 487 12.75 -19.41 23.83
N SER A 488 11.49 -19.78 23.66
CA SER A 488 10.88 -21.08 23.94
C SER A 488 9.39 -20.87 23.64
N LEU A 489 8.87 -21.20 22.47
CA LEU A 489 8.58 -22.56 22.06
C LEU A 489 8.32 -22.60 20.55
N ASN A 490 9.36 -22.91 19.78
CA ASN A 490 9.35 -23.78 18.59
C ASN A 490 10.69 -23.62 17.87
N SER A 491 11.66 -24.38 18.37
CA SER A 491 12.87 -24.78 17.65
C SER A 491 12.54 -25.40 16.27
N CYS A 492 13.46 -25.20 15.32
CA CYS A 492 13.54 -25.69 13.94
C CYS A 492 12.81 -24.78 12.92
N PHE A 493 13.47 -23.91 12.14
CA PHE A 493 14.64 -24.13 11.30
C PHE A 493 15.64 -22.98 11.40
N GLN A 494 16.80 -23.23 11.98
CA GLN A 494 18.01 -22.49 11.65
C GLN A 494 18.59 -23.11 10.36
N THR A 495 18.43 -22.45 9.21
CA THR A 495 19.38 -22.65 8.13
C THR A 495 20.66 -21.91 8.51
N LYS A 496 21.65 -22.65 9.00
CA LYS A 496 23.03 -22.19 9.01
C LYS A 496 23.45 -21.99 7.56
N VAL A 497 23.79 -20.75 7.20
CA VAL A 497 24.55 -20.46 5.99
C VAL A 497 26.02 -20.63 6.35
N TYR A 498 26.66 -21.66 5.79
CA TYR A 498 28.07 -21.66 5.42
C TYR A 498 28.13 -21.73 3.90
#